data_AF-A0A6A7N628-F1
#
_entry.id   AF-A0A6A7N628-F1
#
_cell.length_a   1.000
_cell.length_b   1.000
_cell.length_c   1.000
_cell.angle_alpha   90.00
_cell.angle_beta   90.00
_cell.angle_gamma   90.00
#
_symmetry.space_group_name_H-M   'P 1'
#
loop_
_entity.id
_entity.type
_entity.pdbx_description
1 polymer ?
#
loop_
_entity_poly.entity_id
_entity_poly.type
_entity_poly.pdbx_seq_one_letter_code
_entity_poly.pdbx_strand_id
1 'polypeptide(L)' 'MDKIHYKGWEIVPTALPTTDRRWTASCDIERAGADGVEVFEGATMQFVRDTEDEAIAAACDEAIRQIDNIIANPLVRLA' A
#
# COMPACT_ATOMS: atom_id res chain seq x y z
N MET A 1 -12.25 1.31 -6.03
CA MET A 1 -11.78 1.04 -4.66
C MET A 1 -11.26 2.36 -4.14
N ASP A 2 -11.66 2.75 -2.93
CA ASP A 2 -11.29 4.07 -2.39
C ASP A 2 -9.87 4.03 -1.82
N LYS A 3 -9.16 5.15 -1.96
CA LYS A 3 -7.85 5.35 -1.33
C LYS A 3 -8.00 5.39 0.19
N ILE A 4 -7.00 4.87 0.91
CA ILE A 4 -6.97 4.91 2.37
C ILE A 4 -6.02 6.02 2.80
N HIS A 5 -6.54 7.04 3.47
CA HIS A 5 -5.74 8.11 4.06
C HIS A 5 -5.13 7.68 5.40
N TYR A 6 -3.81 7.71 5.52
CA TYR A 6 -3.09 7.31 6.73
C TYR A 6 -1.92 8.27 7.04
N LYS A 7 -2.03 9.05 8.12
CA LYS A 7 -0.97 9.94 8.63
C LYS A 7 -0.38 10.91 7.59
N GLY A 8 -1.20 11.42 6.67
CA GLY A 8 -0.74 12.31 5.58
C GLY A 8 -0.20 11.57 4.35
N TRP A 9 -0.39 10.26 4.30
CA TRP A 9 -0.11 9.39 3.16
C TRP A 9 -1.41 8.82 2.60
N GLU A 10 -1.37 8.44 1.33
CA GLU A 10 -2.43 7.71 0.65
C GLU A 10 -1.95 6.29 0.36
N ILE A 11 -2.79 5.32 0.69
CA ILE A 11 -2.57 3.91 0.37
C ILE A 11 -3.59 3.55 -0.70
N VAL A 12 -3.11 3.19 -1.89
CA VAL A 12 -3.94 2.92 -3.07
C VAL A 12 -3.93 1.42 -3.34
N PRO A 13 -4.96 0.67 -2.92
CA PRO A 13 -5.03 -0.76 -3.16
C PRO A 13 -5.35 -1.09 -4.62
N THR A 14 -4.62 -2.04 -5.18
CA THR A 14 -4.91 -2.70 -6.45
C THR A 14 -5.06 -4.19 -6.18
N ALA A 15 -6.20 -4.76 -6.58
CA ALA A 15 -6.47 -6.19 -6.50
C ALA A 15 -6.80 -6.77 -7.88
N LEU A 16 -6.33 -7.99 -8.14
CA LEU A 16 -6.56 -8.71 -9.38
C LEU A 16 -6.86 -10.19 -9.07
N PRO A 17 -7.80 -10.83 -9.79
CA PRO A 17 -8.03 -12.26 -9.67
C PRO A 17 -6.86 -13.05 -10.29
N THR A 18 -6.52 -14.19 -9.70
CA THR A 18 -5.51 -15.12 -10.22
C THR A 18 -6.17 -16.31 -10.93
N THR A 19 -5.39 -17.08 -11.69
CA THR A 19 -5.90 -18.21 -12.49
C THR A 19 -6.41 -19.39 -11.64
N ASP A 20 -6.03 -19.45 -10.37
CA ASP A 20 -6.38 -20.50 -9.41
C ASP A 20 -7.51 -20.10 -8.45
N ARG A 21 -8.38 -19.16 -8.86
CA ARG A 21 -9.54 -18.66 -8.09
C ARG A 21 -9.16 -17.98 -6.78
N ARG A 22 -7.94 -17.48 -6.68
CA ARG A 22 -7.48 -16.63 -5.59
C ARG A 22 -7.44 -15.17 -6.06
N TRP A 23 -7.04 -14.30 -5.15
CA TRP A 23 -6.84 -12.88 -5.40
C TRP A 23 -5.44 -12.47 -5.00
N THR A 24 -4.83 -11.62 -5.82
CA THR A 24 -3.59 -10.94 -5.49
C THR A 24 -3.87 -9.46 -5.29
N ALA A 25 -3.28 -8.85 -4.27
CA ALA A 25 -3.34 -7.40 -4.09
C ALA A 25 -1.99 -6.82 -3.71
N SER A 26 -1.80 -5.55 -4.04
CA SER A 26 -0.69 -4.70 -3.61
C SER A 26 -1.22 -3.30 -3.35
N CYS A 27 -0.48 -2.51 -2.57
CA CYS A 27 -0.81 -1.12 -2.35
C CYS A 27 0.32 -0.22 -2.82
N ASP A 28 -0.02 0.78 -3.62
CA ASP A 28 0.87 1.92 -3.85
C ASP A 28 0.79 2.86 -2.64
N ILE A 29 1.94 3.41 -2.27
CA ILE A 29 2.10 4.32 -1.14
C ILE A 29 2.49 5.68 -1.71
N GLU A 30 1.61 6.66 -1.50
CA GLU A 30 1.78 8.02 -1.99
C GLU A 30 1.82 8.99 -0.82
N ARG A 31 2.66 10.02 -0.88
CA ARG A 31 2.69 11.09 0.11
C ARG A 31 1.96 12.30 -0.43
N ALA A 32 1.06 12.87 0.37
CA ALA A 32 0.45 14.15 0.04
C ALA A 32 1.53 15.25 0.06
N GLY A 33 1.88 15.78 -1.13
CA GLY A 33 2.77 16.93 -1.25
C GLY A 33 2.11 18.21 -0.75
N ALA A 34 2.93 19.21 -0.37
CA ALA A 34 2.45 20.50 0.13
C ALA A 34 1.60 21.27 -0.90
N ASP A 35 1.78 20.97 -2.18
CA ASP A 35 1.06 21.59 -3.30
C ASP A 35 -0.15 20.75 -3.77
N GLY A 36 -0.52 19.70 -3.01
CA GLY A 36 -1.60 18.77 -3.36
C GLY A 36 -1.22 17.72 -4.40
N VAL A 37 0.06 17.66 -4.81
CA VAL A 37 0.57 16.61 -5.71
C VAL A 37 0.95 15.39 -4.89
N GLU A 38 0.29 14.26 -5.16
CA GLU A 38 0.64 12.95 -4.60
C GLU A 38 1.97 12.48 -5.19
N VAL A 39 2.96 12.26 -4.33
CA VAL A 39 4.27 11.74 -4.72
C VAL A 39 4.29 10.24 -4.44
N PHE A 40 4.48 9.42 -5.48
CA PHE A 40 4.70 7.99 -5.32
C PHE A 40 6.01 7.74 -4.55
N GLU A 41 5.92 7.03 -3.44
CA GLU A 41 7.06 6.78 -2.54
C GLU A 41 7.38 5.28 -2.44
N GLY A 42 6.51 4.40 -2.93
CA GLY A 42 6.77 2.97 -3.01
C GLY A 42 5.51 2.14 -3.24
N ALA A 43 5.68 0.83 -3.32
CA ALA A 43 4.58 -0.12 -3.39
C ALA A 43 4.88 -1.33 -2.50
N THR A 44 3.84 -1.92 -1.93
CA THR A 44 3.98 -3.19 -1.22
C THR A 44 4.27 -4.32 -2.20
N MET A 45 4.83 -5.42 -1.69
CA MET A 45 4.80 -6.68 -2.42
C MET A 45 3.35 -7.14 -2.65
N GLN A 46 3.19 -8.12 -3.56
CA GLN A 46 1.91 -8.74 -3.82
C GLN A 46 1.56 -9.77 -2.73
N PHE A 47 0.32 -9.71 -2.26
CA PHE A 47 -0.26 -10.62 -1.28
C PHE A 47 -1.35 -11.45 -1.94
N VAL A 48 -1.20 -12.78 -1.91
CA VAL A 48 -2.19 -13.71 -2.46
C VAL A 48 -3.06 -14.29 -1.35
N ARG A 49 -4.38 -14.21 -1.48
CA ARG A 49 -5.38 -14.74 -0.54
C ARG A 49 -6.57 -15.35 -1.28
N ASP A 50 -7.43 -16.05 -0.54
CA ASP A 50 -8.57 -16.75 -1.13
C ASP A 50 -9.67 -15.77 -1.59
N THR A 51 -9.78 -14.63 -0.92
CA THR A 51 -10.74 -13.57 -1.27
C THR A 51 -10.06 -12.24 -1.59
N GLU A 52 -10.76 -11.40 -2.37
CA GLU A 52 -10.33 -10.05 -2.73
C GLU A 52 -10.06 -9.21 -1.48
N ASP A 53 -11.02 -9.18 -0.55
CA ASP A 53 -10.94 -8.39 0.68
C ASP A 53 -9.77 -8.80 1.57
N GLU A 54 -9.49 -10.10 1.71
CA GLU A 54 -8.34 -10.59 2.48
C GLU A 54 -7.01 -10.20 1.83
N ALA A 55 -6.93 -10.25 0.50
CA ALA A 55 -5.71 -9.86 -0.22
C ALA A 55 -5.44 -8.36 -0.01
N ILE A 56 -6.48 -7.54 -0.13
CA ILE A 56 -6.39 -6.09 0.08
C ILE A 56 -6.03 -5.77 1.52
N ALA A 57 -6.71 -6.37 2.50
CA ALA A 57 -6.42 -6.15 3.91
C ALA A 57 -4.95 -6.48 4.23
N ALA A 58 -4.43 -7.59 3.70
CA ALA A 58 -3.03 -7.97 3.89
C ALA A 58 -2.05 -6.95 3.26
N ALA A 59 -2.36 -6.43 2.07
CA ALA A 59 -1.55 -5.41 1.42
C ALA A 59 -1.59 -4.06 2.16
N CYS A 60 -2.77 -3.63 2.61
CA CYS A 60 -2.94 -2.38 3.35
C CYS A 60 -2.26 -2.43 4.73
N ASP A 61 -2.34 -3.55 5.45
CA ASP A 61 -1.64 -3.74 6.72
C ASP A 61 -0.12 -3.63 6.57
N GLU A 62 0.43 -4.16 5.47
CA GLU A 62 1.85 -4.01 5.16
C GLU A 62 2.20 -2.56 4.79
N ALA A 63 1.39 -1.90 3.97
CA ALA A 63 1.60 -0.50 3.60
C ALA A 63 1.64 0.41 4.85
N ILE A 64 0.73 0.19 5.80
CA ILE A 64 0.71 0.89 7.09
C ILE A 64 2.03 0.70 7.85
N ARG A 65 2.54 -0.55 7.94
CA ARG A 65 3.83 -0.83 8.60
C ARG A 65 5.00 -0.16 7.90
N GLN A 66 5.01 -0.15 6.57
CA GLN A 66 6.06 0.51 5.80
C GLN A 66 6.04 2.02 6.04
N ILE A 67 4.87 2.66 6.02
CA ILE A 67 4.72 4.08 6.36
C ILE A 67 5.19 4.36 7.79
N ASP A 68 4.79 3.54 8.76
CA ASP A 68 5.21 3.70 10.14
C ASP A 68 6.74 3.59 10.30
N ASN A 69 7.38 2.67 9.58
CA ASN A 69 8.83 2.53 9.55
C ASN A 69 9.52 3.74 8.90
N ILE A 70 8.98 4.27 7.80
CA ILE A 70 9.49 5.48 7.13
C ILE A 70 9.39 6.68 8.07
N ILE A 71 8.26 6.86 8.76
CA ILE A 71 8.05 7.94 9.72
C ILE A 71 9.00 7.81 10.91
N ALA A 72 9.15 6.60 11.46
CA ALA A 72 10.01 6.35 12.62
C ALA A 72 11.50 6.49 12.30
N ASN A 73 11.93 6.15 11.08
CA ASN A 73 13.31 6.29 10.63
C ASN A 73 13.39 6.68 9.15
N PRO A 74 13.48 7.99 8.84
CA PRO A 74 13.55 8.47 7.46
C PRO A 74 14.76 7.96 6.67
N LEU A 75 15.81 7.45 7.34
CA LEU A 75 17.00 6.88 6.69
C LEU A 75 16.76 5.49 6.07
N VAL A 76 15.65 4.82 6.41
CA VAL A 76 15.22 3.56 5.78
C VAL A 76 15.00 3.72 4.27
N ARG A 77 14.88 4.97 3.79
CA ARG A 77 14.77 5.36 2.38
C ARG A 77 15.96 4.99 1.48
N LEU A 78 17.13 4.67 2.04
CA LEU A 78 18.42 4.64 1.30
C LEU A 78 18.93 3.26 0.83
N ALA A 79 18.10 2.21 0.77
CA ALA A 79 18.52 0.89 0.27
C ALA A 79 17.80 0.48 -1.02
#